data_AF-A0A5B6VLU9-F1
#
_entry.id   AF-A0A5B6VLU9-F1
#
_cell.length_a   1.000
_cell.length_b   1.000
_cell.length_c   1.000
_cell.angle_alpha   90.00
_cell.angle_beta   90.00
_cell.angle_gamma   90.00
#
_symmetry.space_group_name_H-M   'P 1'
#
loop_
_entity.id
_entity.type
_entity.pdbx_description
1 polymer ?
#
loop_
_entity_poly.entity_id
_entity_poly.type
_entity_poly.pdbx_seq_one_letter_code
_entity_poly.pdbx_strand_id
1 'polypeptide(L)'
;MTQRDLNLCQRRWLELLKDYGLVIEYHPRKANVIVDALSRKTITTLLSFRDKLTMVEDGVLLAELVVKPTHLSQILKEQLEDTLCACLKQKMMAGEIMNLSAGKDGNLRYRNRMVVPVERKLKEEIIREVHQEPFAFHSGSIKMYQDQRNLYWWPGMKREILELTCLTCQRVKAEHQVP
;
A
#
# COMPACT_ATOMS: atom_id res chain seq x y z
N MET A 1 17.43 30.70 4.78
CA MET A 1 17.17 29.47 4.00
C MET A 1 17.98 29.55 2.72
N THR A 2 18.98 28.69 2.55
CA THR A 2 19.97 28.76 1.46
C THR A 2 20.03 27.43 0.73
N GLN A 3 18.95 27.06 0.06
CA GLN A 3 19.09 26.08 -1.03
C GLN A 3 19.57 26.86 -2.25
N ARG A 4 20.85 26.68 -2.62
CA ARG A 4 21.50 27.49 -3.66
C ARG A 4 20.96 27.20 -5.06
N ASP A 5 20.45 26.00 -5.31
CA ASP A 5 19.94 25.58 -6.61
C ASP A 5 18.54 24.97 -6.52
N LEU A 6 17.59 25.66 -7.16
CA LEU A 6 16.20 25.20 -7.33
C LEU A 6 16.10 24.35 -8.60
N ASN A 7 15.32 23.28 -8.54
CA ASN A 7 15.03 22.44 -9.70
C ASN A 7 14.13 23.17 -10.72
N LEU A 8 14.07 22.68 -11.97
CA LEU A 8 13.36 23.36 -13.06
C LEU A 8 11.86 23.59 -12.77
N CYS A 9 11.23 22.65 -12.07
CA CYS A 9 9.83 22.75 -11.67
C CYS A 9 9.63 23.85 -10.62
N GLN A 10 10.49 23.89 -9.59
CA GLN A 10 10.48 24.91 -8.55
C GLN A 10 10.72 26.32 -9.11
N ARG A 11 11.59 26.47 -10.11
CA ARG A 11 11.80 27.76 -10.80
C ARG A 11 10.56 28.22 -11.53
N ARG A 12 9.88 27.33 -12.27
CA ARG A 12 8.61 27.67 -12.95
C ARG A 12 7.52 28.08 -11.97
N TRP A 13 7.40 27.39 -10.83
CA TRP A 13 6.47 27.77 -9.78
C TRP A 13 6.82 29.12 -9.15
N LEU A 14 8.10 29.39 -8.87
CA LEU A 14 8.52 30.70 -8.35
C LEU A 14 8.28 31.82 -9.36
N GLU A 15 8.52 31.58 -10.64
CA GLU A 15 8.20 32.53 -11.72
C GLU A 15 6.70 32.83 -11.79
N LEU A 16 5.85 31.82 -11.58
CA LEU A 16 4.41 32.04 -11.54
C LEU A 16 3.97 32.83 -10.31
N LEU A 17 4.58 32.53 -9.15
CA LEU A 17 4.19 33.11 -7.87
C LEU A 17 4.68 34.54 -7.68
N LYS A 18 5.76 34.96 -8.37
CA LYS A 18 6.29 36.34 -8.29
C LYS A 18 5.30 37.42 -8.74
N ASP A 19 4.37 37.04 -9.62
CA ASP A 19 3.37 37.95 -10.20
C ASP A 19 2.18 38.16 -9.26
N TYR A 20 2.13 37.42 -8.15
CA TYR A 20 1.12 37.55 -7.11
C TYR A 20 1.75 38.16 -5.85
N GLY A 21 1.08 39.15 -5.26
CA GLY A 21 1.48 39.75 -3.97
C GLY A 21 1.23 38.79 -2.80
N LEU A 22 2.02 37.72 -2.71
CA LEU A 22 1.85 36.66 -1.74
C LEU A 22 2.66 36.91 -0.48
N VAL A 23 1.99 36.86 0.66
CA VAL A 23 2.64 36.79 1.98
C VAL A 23 2.63 35.34 2.42
N ILE A 24 3.81 34.72 2.50
CA ILE A 24 3.95 33.36 3.02
C ILE A 24 4.09 33.44 4.54
N GLU A 25 2.97 33.27 5.24
CA GLU A 25 2.97 33.16 6.70
C GLU A 25 3.24 31.71 7.12
N TYR A 26 4.39 31.50 7.77
CA TYR A 26 4.72 30.21 8.36
C TYR A 26 4.01 30.05 9.70
N HIS A 27 3.03 29.16 9.76
CA HIS A 27 2.39 28.78 11.02
C HIS A 27 2.97 27.46 11.57
N PRO A 28 3.73 27.49 12.68
CA PRO A 28 4.28 26.29 13.30
C PRO A 28 3.19 25.30 13.74
N ARG A 29 3.45 24.02 13.52
CA ARG A 29 2.45 22.95 13.38
C ARG A 29 1.98 22.34 14.72
N LYS A 30 0.73 22.63 15.11
CA LYS A 30 -0.19 21.70 15.81
C LYS A 30 -1.57 21.54 15.12
N ALA A 31 -1.87 22.39 14.13
CA ALA A 31 -3.20 22.48 13.49
C ALA A 31 -3.18 22.35 11.94
N ASN A 32 -2.06 21.95 11.35
CA ASN A 32 -1.94 21.87 9.89
C ASN A 32 -2.35 20.46 9.42
N VAL A 33 -3.58 20.09 9.77
CA VAL A 33 -4.25 18.79 9.53
C VAL A 33 -4.92 18.75 8.15
N ILE A 34 -5.00 19.90 7.47
CA ILE A 34 -5.80 20.08 6.25
C ILE A 34 -5.17 19.41 5.01
N VAL A 35 -3.84 19.26 4.96
CA VAL A 35 -3.17 18.51 3.88
C VAL A 35 -3.42 16.98 4.00
N ASP A 36 -3.85 16.50 5.17
CA ASP A 36 -4.07 15.07 5.44
C ASP A 36 -5.51 14.60 5.11
N ALA A 37 -6.45 15.52 4.88
CA ALA A 37 -7.88 15.20 4.74
C ALA A 37 -8.25 14.47 3.43
N LEU A 38 -7.51 14.67 2.33
CA LEU A 38 -7.74 14.01 1.04
C LEU A 38 -6.99 12.67 0.88
N SER A 39 -6.14 12.29 1.84
CA SER A 39 -5.30 11.06 1.76
C SER A 39 -5.95 9.82 2.39
N ARG A 40 -7.18 9.89 2.88
CA ARG A 40 -7.76 8.82 3.74
C ARG A 40 -8.39 7.64 2.97
N LYS A 41 -7.94 7.39 1.75
CA LYS A 41 -8.00 6.03 1.18
C LYS A 41 -6.55 5.60 1.02
N THR A 42 -6.16 4.52 1.69
CA THR A 42 -4.82 3.96 1.47
C THR A 42 -4.70 3.65 -0.02
N ILE A 43 -3.59 4.02 -0.63
CA ILE A 43 -3.34 3.76 -2.06
C ILE A 43 -3.48 2.27 -2.37
N THR A 44 -3.22 1.40 -1.39
CA THR A 44 -3.53 -0.04 -1.50
C THR A 44 -4.98 -0.32 -1.86
N THR A 45 -5.95 0.45 -1.35
CA THR A 45 -7.36 0.35 -1.76
C THR A 45 -7.55 0.78 -3.22
N LEU A 46 -6.76 1.74 -3.71
CA LEU A 46 -6.84 2.24 -5.09
C LEU A 46 -6.12 1.33 -6.10
N LEU A 47 -5.03 0.65 -5.73
CA LEU A 47 -4.31 -0.25 -6.64
C LEU A 47 -5.08 -1.55 -6.93
N SER A 48 -6.00 -1.93 -6.05
CA SER A 48 -6.86 -3.12 -6.17
C SER A 48 -8.17 -2.91 -6.96
N PHE A 49 -8.27 -1.87 -7.78
CA PHE A 49 -9.46 -1.64 -8.60
C PHE A 49 -9.50 -2.59 -9.81
N ARG A 50 -10.59 -3.35 -9.94
CA ARG A 50 -10.97 -4.01 -11.19
C ARG A 50 -12.47 -3.91 -11.36
N ASP A 51 -12.90 -3.34 -12.49
CA ASP A 51 -14.32 -3.03 -12.73
C ASP A 51 -15.12 -4.28 -13.09
N LYS A 52 -16.29 -4.44 -12.47
CA LYS A 52 -17.37 -5.32 -12.95
C LYS A 52 -18.58 -4.47 -13.28
N LEU A 53 -18.97 -4.48 -14.55
CA LEU A 53 -20.21 -3.88 -15.03
C LEU A 53 -21.29 -4.96 -15.09
N THR A 54 -22.42 -4.74 -14.43
CA THR A 54 -23.60 -5.61 -14.54
C THR A 54 -24.79 -4.80 -15.06
N MET A 55 -25.49 -5.36 -16.05
CA MET A 55 -26.75 -4.82 -16.55
C MET A 55 -27.87 -5.34 -15.65
N VAL A 56 -28.71 -4.45 -15.12
CA VAL A 56 -29.98 -4.84 -14.51
C VAL A 56 -31.09 -4.75 -15.57
N GLU A 57 -32.09 -5.64 -15.48
CA GLU A 57 -33.14 -5.89 -16.48
C GLU A 57 -33.91 -4.63 -16.95
N ASP A 58 -33.85 -3.52 -16.21
CA ASP A 58 -34.51 -2.24 -16.54
C ASP A 58 -33.62 -1.23 -17.29
N GLY A 59 -32.53 -1.67 -17.93
CA GLY A 59 -31.65 -0.79 -18.72
C GLY A 59 -30.78 0.16 -17.89
N VAL A 60 -30.77 0.00 -16.55
CA VAL A 60 -29.86 0.71 -15.65
C VAL A 60 -28.54 -0.08 -15.55
N LEU A 61 -27.45 0.55 -15.96
CA LEU A 61 -26.09 0.08 -15.73
C LEU A 61 -25.71 0.35 -14.27
N LEU A 62 -25.66 -0.70 -13.44
CA LEU A 62 -25.03 -0.61 -12.12
C LEU A 62 -23.58 -1.05 -12.26
N ALA A 63 -22.68 -0.08 -12.13
CA ALA A 63 -21.26 -0.37 -11.97
C ALA A 63 -20.97 -0.62 -10.49
N GLU A 64 -20.76 -1.88 -10.11
CA GLU A 64 -20.26 -2.22 -8.78
C GLU A 64 -18.73 -2.21 -8.82
N LEU A 65 -18.13 -1.21 -8.18
CA LEU A 65 -16.68 -1.13 -8.03
C LEU A 65 -16.23 -2.08 -6.92
N VAL A 66 -15.92 -3.32 -7.30
CA VAL A 66 -15.41 -4.32 -6.36
C VAL A 66 -13.89 -4.28 -6.33
N VAL A 67 -13.35 -3.75 -5.24
CA VAL A 67 -11.91 -3.71 -4.98
C VAL A 67 -11.40 -5.11 -4.62
N LYS A 68 -10.62 -5.72 -5.50
CA LYS A 68 -10.02 -7.04 -5.29
C LYS A 68 -8.50 -6.94 -5.37
N PRO A 69 -7.76 -7.44 -4.36
CA PRO A 69 -6.31 -7.51 -4.44
C PRO A 69 -5.85 -8.24 -5.71
N THR A 70 -4.91 -7.63 -6.43
CA THR A 70 -4.43 -8.07 -7.76
C THR A 70 -3.91 -9.52 -7.73
N HIS A 71 -3.24 -9.89 -6.64
CA HIS A 71 -2.65 -11.21 -6.45
C HIS A 71 -3.58 -12.25 -5.82
N LEU A 72 -4.89 -11.98 -5.66
CA LEU A 72 -5.82 -12.90 -4.98
C LEU A 72 -5.81 -14.33 -5.56
N SER A 73 -5.92 -14.45 -6.88
CA SER A 73 -5.97 -15.77 -7.55
C SER A 73 -4.67 -16.55 -7.38
N GLN A 74 -3.53 -15.85 -7.41
CA GLN A 74 -2.20 -16.43 -7.24
C GLN A 74 -1.98 -16.88 -5.79
N ILE A 75 -2.33 -16.02 -4.82
CA ILE A 75 -2.32 -16.35 -3.39
C ILE A 75 -3.16 -17.60 -3.14
N LEU A 76 -4.39 -17.66 -3.67
CA LEU A 76 -5.27 -18.82 -3.49
C LEU A 76 -4.67 -20.11 -4.03
N LYS A 77 -4.07 -20.07 -5.22
CA LYS A 77 -3.41 -21.24 -5.83
C LYS A 77 -2.22 -21.70 -4.97
N GLU A 78 -1.35 -20.78 -4.59
CA GLU A 78 -0.15 -21.08 -3.81
C GLU A 78 -0.51 -21.51 -2.37
N GLN A 79 -1.60 -21.01 -1.78
CA GLN A 79 -2.10 -21.44 -0.47
C GLN A 79 -2.55 -22.92 -0.41
N LEU A 80 -2.81 -23.55 -1.56
CA LEU A 80 -3.16 -24.98 -1.62
C LEU A 80 -1.92 -25.87 -1.50
N GLU A 81 -0.79 -25.42 -2.05
CA GLU A 81 0.46 -26.19 -2.14
C GLU A 81 1.44 -25.83 -1.00
N ASP A 82 1.27 -24.68 -0.36
CA ASP A 82 2.19 -24.14 0.64
C ASP A 82 2.13 -24.88 2.00
N THR A 83 3.30 -25.28 2.49
CA THR A 83 3.48 -26.05 3.73
C THR A 83 3.10 -25.25 4.98
N LEU A 84 3.37 -23.94 4.99
CA LEU A 84 2.97 -23.06 6.09
C LEU A 84 1.45 -22.93 6.14
N CYS A 85 0.80 -22.73 4.99
CA CYS A 85 -0.65 -22.64 4.90
C CYS A 85 -1.32 -23.95 5.34
N ALA A 86 -0.75 -25.11 4.98
CA ALA A 86 -1.20 -26.41 5.48
C ALA A 86 -1.07 -26.52 7.01
N CYS A 87 0.08 -26.12 7.57
CA CYS A 87 0.30 -26.12 9.02
C CYS A 87 -0.68 -25.20 9.76
N LEU A 88 -0.90 -23.99 9.23
CA LEU A 88 -1.86 -23.05 9.82
C LEU A 88 -3.30 -23.56 9.72
N LYS A 89 -3.69 -24.23 8.62
CA LYS A 89 -5.01 -24.88 8.50
C LYS A 89 -5.21 -25.97 9.56
N GLN A 90 -4.20 -26.80 9.82
CA GLN A 90 -4.26 -27.81 10.89
C GLN A 90 -4.42 -27.17 12.27
N LYS A 91 -3.64 -26.13 12.58
CA LYS A 91 -3.75 -25.39 13.86
C LYS A 91 -5.07 -24.65 14.02
N MET A 92 -5.67 -24.20 12.91
CA MET A 92 -7.01 -23.64 12.90
C MET A 92 -8.06 -24.72 13.24
N MET A 93 -7.96 -25.91 12.65
CA MET A 93 -8.86 -27.04 12.94
C MET A 93 -8.71 -27.57 14.38
N ALA A 94 -7.48 -27.55 14.91
CA ALA A 94 -7.18 -27.93 16.28
C ALA A 94 -7.61 -26.88 17.33
N GLY A 95 -8.06 -25.68 16.90
CA GLY A 95 -8.46 -24.61 17.81
C GLY A 95 -7.33 -23.91 18.56
N GLU A 96 -6.07 -24.19 18.22
CA GLU A 96 -4.89 -23.62 18.90
C GLU A 96 -4.70 -22.13 18.63
N ILE A 97 -5.11 -21.66 17.44
CA ILE A 97 -4.92 -20.27 17.01
C ILE A 97 -6.27 -19.62 16.71
N MET A 98 -6.84 -18.92 17.70
CA MET A 98 -8.11 -18.20 17.55
C MET A 98 -8.10 -17.05 16.53
N ASN A 99 -6.92 -16.64 16.07
CA ASN A 99 -6.76 -15.54 15.12
C ASN A 99 -6.87 -15.99 13.65
N LEU A 100 -7.00 -17.29 13.38
CA LEU A 100 -7.14 -17.83 12.02
C LEU A 100 -8.62 -17.97 11.64
N SER A 101 -8.91 -17.72 10.36
CA SER A 101 -10.25 -17.85 9.80
C SER A 101 -10.17 -18.23 8.33
N ALA A 102 -11.18 -18.94 7.84
CA ALA A 102 -11.40 -19.14 6.41
C ALA A 102 -12.26 -18.00 5.88
N GLY A 103 -11.83 -17.33 4.81
CA GLY A 103 -12.66 -16.34 4.12
C GLY A 103 -13.68 -16.98 3.20
N LYS A 104 -14.65 -16.17 2.74
CA LYS A 104 -15.75 -16.60 1.85
C LYS A 104 -15.26 -17.23 0.54
N ASP A 105 -14.10 -16.80 0.06
CA ASP A 105 -13.47 -17.28 -1.17
C ASP A 105 -12.55 -18.49 -0.96
N GLY A 106 -12.56 -19.12 0.23
CA GLY A 106 -11.67 -20.24 0.58
C GLY A 106 -10.23 -19.82 0.94
N ASN A 107 -9.93 -18.51 1.01
CA ASN A 107 -8.61 -18.04 1.45
C ASN A 107 -8.39 -18.22 2.95
N LEU A 108 -7.15 -18.57 3.31
CA LEU A 108 -6.72 -18.55 4.70
C LEU A 108 -6.44 -17.10 5.15
N ARG A 109 -7.00 -16.72 6.30
CA ARG A 109 -6.84 -15.37 6.88
C ARG A 109 -6.34 -15.42 8.31
N TYR A 110 -5.43 -14.51 8.65
CA TYR A 110 -4.99 -14.22 10.02
C TYR A 110 -5.43 -12.82 10.43
N ARG A 111 -6.26 -12.69 11.48
CA ARG A 111 -6.85 -11.41 11.93
C ARG A 111 -7.47 -10.60 10.78
N ASN A 112 -8.27 -11.28 9.95
CA ASN A 112 -8.92 -10.74 8.75
C ASN A 112 -7.97 -10.28 7.62
N ARG A 113 -6.68 -10.65 7.68
CA ARG A 113 -5.69 -10.38 6.63
C ARG A 113 -5.38 -11.66 5.88
N MET A 114 -5.23 -11.59 4.57
CA MET A 114 -4.90 -12.77 3.76
C MET A 114 -3.49 -13.25 4.09
N VAL A 115 -3.37 -14.55 4.34
CA VAL A 115 -2.07 -15.18 4.54
C VAL A 115 -1.37 -15.29 3.20
N VAL A 116 -0.19 -14.68 3.06
CA VAL A 116 0.64 -14.86 1.87
C VAL A 116 1.54 -16.08 2.09
N PRO A 117 1.55 -17.05 1.16
CA PRO A 117 2.46 -18.21 1.16
C PRO A 117 3.93 -17.84 1.34
N VAL A 118 4.76 -18.83 1.70
CA VAL A 118 6.20 -18.60 1.95
C VAL A 118 6.96 -18.22 0.68
N GLU A 119 6.42 -18.59 -0.49
CA GLU A 119 7.00 -18.35 -1.80
C GLU A 119 7.53 -16.93 -1.95
N ARG A 120 8.84 -16.83 -2.20
CA ARG A 120 9.55 -15.56 -2.19
C ARG A 120 9.11 -14.68 -3.35
N LYS A 121 8.83 -15.29 -4.52
CA LYS A 121 8.43 -14.56 -5.73
C LYS A 121 7.12 -13.79 -5.53
N LEU A 122 6.10 -14.42 -4.96
CA LEU A 122 4.81 -13.77 -4.73
C LEU A 122 4.92 -12.59 -3.76
N LYS A 123 5.71 -12.72 -2.69
CA LYS A 123 5.97 -11.61 -1.75
C LYS A 123 6.67 -10.45 -2.44
N GLU A 124 7.68 -10.75 -3.26
CA GLU A 124 8.42 -9.75 -4.04
C GLU A 124 7.52 -9.04 -5.06
N GLU A 125 6.58 -9.76 -5.69
CA GLU A 125 5.59 -9.18 -6.60
C GLU A 125 4.62 -8.24 -5.88
N ILE A 126 4.05 -8.66 -4.74
CA ILE A 126 3.18 -7.82 -3.91
C ILE A 126 3.91 -6.55 -3.48
N ILE A 127 5.17 -6.68 -3.05
CA ILE A 127 6.02 -5.55 -2.67
C ILE A 127 6.30 -4.65 -3.87
N ARG A 128 6.63 -5.22 -5.03
CA ARG A 128 6.91 -4.49 -6.26
C ARG A 128 5.70 -3.66 -6.69
N GLU A 129 4.53 -4.26 -6.66
CA GLU A 129 3.26 -3.60 -7.01
C GLU A 129 3.06 -2.30 -6.22
N VAL A 130 3.35 -2.35 -4.92
CA VAL A 130 3.03 -1.24 -4.01
C VAL A 130 4.18 -0.25 -3.83
N HIS A 131 5.36 -0.58 -4.36
CA HIS A 131 6.58 0.20 -4.19
C HIS A 131 7.22 0.70 -5.48
N GLN A 132 7.11 -0.04 -6.59
CA GLN A 132 7.85 0.19 -7.83
C GLN A 132 6.94 0.46 -9.04
N GLU A 133 5.63 0.22 -8.94
CA GLU A 133 4.71 0.57 -10.02
C GLU A 133 4.67 2.08 -10.26
N PRO A 134 4.38 2.57 -11.48
CA PRO A 134 4.39 3.99 -11.80
C PRO A 134 3.50 4.86 -10.90
N PHE A 135 2.45 4.26 -10.33
CA PHE A 135 1.51 4.91 -9.41
C PHE A 135 1.87 4.70 -7.93
N ALA A 136 2.88 3.88 -7.64
CA ALA A 136 3.43 3.77 -6.30
C ALA A 136 4.26 5.02 -6.02
N PHE A 137 3.83 5.83 -5.06
CA PHE A 137 4.52 7.06 -4.66
C PHE A 137 5.87 6.82 -3.94
N HIS A 138 6.51 5.66 -4.13
CA HIS A 138 7.74 5.26 -3.46
C HIS A 138 7.70 5.55 -1.96
N SER A 139 6.57 5.20 -1.33
CA SER A 139 6.35 5.46 0.09
C SER A 139 7.45 4.81 0.91
N GLY A 140 7.90 5.49 1.97
CA GLY A 140 8.88 4.93 2.90
C GLY A 140 8.43 3.59 3.47
N SER A 141 9.39 2.71 3.80
CA SER A 141 9.13 1.32 4.21
C SER A 141 8.16 1.19 5.39
N ILE A 142 8.17 2.15 6.33
CA ILE A 142 7.20 2.17 7.45
C ILE A 142 5.77 2.39 6.95
N LYS A 143 5.54 3.37 6.07
CA LYS A 143 4.21 3.66 5.52
C LYS A 143 3.73 2.49 4.68
N MET A 144 4.60 1.95 3.84
CA MET A 144 4.32 0.76 3.05
C MET A 144 3.90 -0.43 3.92
N TYR A 145 4.60 -0.71 5.01
CA TYR A 145 4.19 -1.76 5.95
C TYR A 145 2.80 -1.49 6.55
N GLN A 146 2.51 -0.25 6.95
CA GLN A 146 1.22 0.13 7.53
C GLN A 146 0.06 -0.05 6.53
N ASP A 147 0.31 0.23 5.27
CA ASP A 147 -0.67 0.11 4.19
C ASP A 147 -0.91 -1.36 3.83
N GLN A 148 0.17 -2.15 3.68
CA GLN A 148 0.07 -3.56 3.28
C GLN A 148 -0.44 -4.49 4.37
N ARG A 149 -0.11 -4.22 5.63
CA ARG A 149 -0.53 -5.08 6.76
C ARG A 149 -2.06 -5.13 6.93
N ASN A 150 -2.81 -4.23 6.31
CA ASN A 150 -4.27 -4.23 6.38
C ASN A 150 -4.89 -5.32 5.50
N LEU A 151 -4.21 -5.68 4.40
CA LEU A 151 -4.68 -6.70 3.45
C LEU A 151 -3.95 -8.02 3.60
N TYR A 152 -2.64 -7.98 3.84
CA TYR A 152 -1.76 -9.14 3.79
C TYR A 152 -1.08 -9.41 5.13
N TRP A 153 -0.69 -10.67 5.31
CA TRP A 153 0.11 -11.13 6.44
C TRP A 153 0.99 -12.31 6.05
N TRP A 154 2.26 -12.29 6.47
CA TRP A 154 3.15 -13.44 6.46
C TRP A 154 4.20 -13.32 7.57
N PRO A 155 4.82 -14.42 8.02
CA PRO A 155 5.90 -14.33 9.00
C PRO A 155 7.06 -13.50 8.46
N GLY A 156 7.52 -12.51 9.23
CA GLY A 156 8.64 -11.66 8.84
C GLY A 156 8.29 -10.49 7.92
N MET A 157 7.02 -10.29 7.56
CA MET A 157 6.56 -9.20 6.67
C MET A 157 7.15 -7.82 6.98
N LYS A 158 7.18 -7.43 8.26
CA LYS A 158 7.75 -6.13 8.66
C LYS A 158 9.25 -6.04 8.36
N ARG A 159 10.01 -7.10 8.63
CA ARG A 159 11.46 -7.15 8.40
C ARG A 159 11.75 -7.09 6.90
N GLU A 160 11.09 -7.95 6.13
CA GLU A 160 11.24 -7.98 4.67
C GLU A 160 10.92 -6.63 4.03
N ILE A 161 9.86 -5.94 4.48
CA ILE A 161 9.51 -4.60 3.97
C ILE A 161 10.54 -3.52 4.38
N LEU A 162 11.11 -3.61 5.59
CA LEU A 162 12.10 -2.63 6.06
C LEU A 162 13.45 -2.77 5.36
N GLU A 163 13.81 -3.98 4.94
CA GLU A 163 15.06 -4.30 4.23
C GLU A 163 15.01 -3.97 2.74
N LEU A 164 13.86 -3.50 2.21
CA LEU A 164 13.74 -3.16 0.81
C LEU A 164 14.64 -1.98 0.44
N THR A 165 15.49 -2.24 -0.55
CA THR A 165 16.34 -1.24 -1.18
C THR A 165 15.71 -0.81 -2.50
N CYS A 166 15.53 0.50 -2.66
CA CYS A 166 15.06 1.10 -3.91
C CYS A 166 15.96 2.28 -4.26
N LEU A 167 16.57 2.23 -5.45
CA LEU A 167 17.47 3.27 -5.92
C LEU A 167 16.76 4.64 -6.04
N THR A 168 15.51 4.65 -6.50
CA THR A 168 14.70 5.88 -6.56
C THR A 168 14.47 6.47 -5.17
N CYS A 169 14.11 5.65 -4.18
CA CYS A 169 13.95 6.09 -2.81
C CYS A 169 15.26 6.62 -2.20
N GLN A 170 16.38 5.95 -2.47
CA GLN A 170 17.69 6.37 -1.96
C GLN A 170 18.13 7.72 -2.54
N ARG A 171 17.82 7.99 -3.81
CA ARG A 171 18.14 9.28 -4.47
C ARG A 171 17.28 10.44 -3.97
N VAL A 172 16.04 10.18 -3.53
CA VAL A 172 15.08 11.22 -3.12
C VAL A 172 15.08 11.47 -1.61
N LYS A 173 15.53 10.51 -0.79
CA LYS A 173 15.65 10.71 0.65
C LYS A 173 16.65 11.82 0.95
N ALA A 174 16.15 12.96 1.42
CA ALA A 174 16.98 13.99 2.02
C ALA A 174 17.62 13.45 3.31
N GLU A 175 18.91 13.73 3.51
CA GLU A 175 19.57 13.50 4.78
C GLU A 175 18.87 14.32 5.87
N HIS A 176 18.32 13.63 6.86
CA HIS A 176 17.77 14.29 8.03
C HIS A 176 18.94 14.55 8.98
N GLN A 177 19.45 15.79 8.99
CA GLN A 177 20.29 16.22 10.10
C GLN A 177 19.42 16.33 11.35
N VAL A 178 19.84 15.67 12.42
CA VAL A 178 19.24 15.83 13.74
C VAL A 178 19.58 17.26 14.20
N PRO A 179 18.60 18.06 14.68
CA PRO A 179 18.84 19.42 15.14
C PRO A 179 19.77 19.50 16.35
#